data_AF-A0A9J6DBH2-F1
#
_entry.id   AF-A0A9J6DBH2-F1
#
_cell.length_a   1.000
_cell.length_b   1.000
_cell.length_c   1.000
_cell.angle_alpha   90.00
_cell.angle_beta   90.00
_cell.angle_gamma   90.00
#
_symmetry.space_group_name_H-M   'P 1'
#
loop_
_entity.id
_entity.type
_entity.pdbx_description
1 polymer ?
#
loop_
_entity_poly.entity_id
_entity_poly.type
_entity_poly.pdbx_seq_one_letter_code
_entity_poly.pdbx_strand_id
1 'polypeptide(L)'
;MIMRDAVVKGSGSFDHLGFFNGAPKSEHTGLQHFRLHWKCHRRSWDSNPRPAAQVQQVLALPGSQARLPCDLGGLLSASGLEPSLISWTHGPSASAEPLYSVVRAEGVTLVQADHRVTPAWKERFHFSVSRGTLSLTDVSPRDAGIYVCRVRFQHATERTSRVELIVVERPGIPVLNFDPETPGGDRLREGKRLRVLCEVVGGKPRPSLRWSLSLSGGLQPTPLEATEGSSDGRDGVTRSWATLDKLQRWHHEARLTCQAFNSELVASPSSSLRLQLERESFYGLRSQLEKTVPKVYLERPFSYSSVL
;
A
#
# COMPACT_ATOMS: atom_id res chain seq x y z
N MET A 1 52.58 25.26 20.37
CA MET A 1 53.17 24.21 19.52
C MET A 1 52.03 23.51 18.79
N ILE A 2 51.87 23.91 17.53
CA ILE A 2 51.11 23.39 16.38
C ILE A 2 50.17 22.19 16.63
N MET A 3 48.86 22.39 16.45
CA MET A 3 47.90 21.35 16.09
C MET A 3 47.58 21.48 14.59
N ARG A 4 47.60 20.34 13.91
CA ARG A 4 47.52 20.17 12.46
C ARG A 4 46.09 20.33 11.94
N ASP A 5 45.98 20.96 10.78
CA ASP A 5 44.76 21.13 9.99
C ASP A 5 44.22 19.79 9.48
N ALA A 6 42.89 19.62 9.58
CA ALA A 6 42.14 18.62 8.82
C ALA A 6 41.35 19.33 7.73
N VAL A 7 41.75 19.10 6.48
CA VAL A 7 41.10 19.57 5.26
C VAL A 7 39.86 18.74 5.00
N VAL A 8 38.67 19.34 5.09
CA VAL A 8 37.43 18.75 4.55
C VAL A 8 37.20 19.34 3.17
N LYS A 9 37.40 18.53 2.12
CA LYS A 9 37.00 18.85 0.74
C LYS A 9 35.46 18.78 0.64
N GLY A 10 34.81 19.94 0.71
CA GLY A 10 33.41 20.09 0.31
C GLY A 10 33.34 20.64 -1.11
N SER A 11 32.90 19.80 -2.05
CA SER A 11 32.53 20.21 -3.41
C SER A 11 31.17 20.90 -3.37
N GLY A 12 31.16 22.24 -3.33
CA GLY A 12 29.97 23.06 -3.50
C GLY A 12 30.01 23.78 -4.84
N SER A 13 29.10 23.41 -5.74
CA SER A 13 28.81 24.07 -7.02
C SER A 13 28.43 25.53 -6.77
N PHE A 14 29.10 26.45 -7.47
CA PHE A 14 28.80 27.87 -7.52
C PHE A 14 28.14 28.17 -8.86
N ASP A 15 26.86 28.51 -8.86
CA ASP A 15 26.18 29.12 -10.00
C ASP A 15 25.68 30.53 -9.64
N HIS A 16 26.40 31.49 -10.22
CA HIS A 16 25.90 32.64 -10.97
C HIS A 16 25.06 33.78 -10.34
N LEU A 17 25.67 34.97 -10.46
CA LEU A 17 25.14 36.26 -10.95
C LEU A 17 24.65 37.31 -9.95
N GLY A 18 25.27 38.49 -10.06
CA GLY A 18 24.81 39.74 -9.45
C GLY A 18 25.87 40.85 -9.47
N PHE A 19 26.21 41.35 -10.67
CA PHE A 19 27.04 42.54 -10.86
C PHE A 19 26.29 43.81 -10.39
N PHE A 20 26.98 44.72 -9.68
CA PHE A 20 26.73 46.16 -9.77
C PHE A 20 28.05 46.94 -9.75
N ASN A 21 28.21 47.80 -10.76
CA ASN A 21 29.36 48.66 -11.05
C ASN A 21 29.42 49.92 -10.17
N GLY A 22 30.61 50.45 -9.94
CA GLY A 22 30.82 51.86 -9.57
C GLY A 22 32.18 52.17 -8.91
N ALA A 23 33.10 52.76 -9.67
CA ALA A 23 34.26 53.54 -9.17
C ALA A 23 34.02 55.03 -9.55
N PRO A 24 34.82 56.07 -9.17
CA PRO A 24 36.15 56.06 -8.51
C PRO A 24 36.49 57.25 -7.53
N LYS A 25 37.74 57.26 -7.04
CA LYS A 25 38.66 58.39 -6.66
C LYS A 25 38.89 58.86 -5.20
N SER A 26 40.21 58.91 -4.90
CA SER A 26 41.07 59.78 -4.04
C SER A 26 41.09 59.71 -2.50
N GLU A 27 42.28 59.31 -2.00
CA GLU A 27 43.13 59.84 -0.93
C GLU A 27 42.51 60.51 0.32
N HIS A 28 42.68 59.90 1.50
CA HIS A 28 43.65 60.32 2.53
C HIS A 28 43.45 59.52 3.85
N THR A 29 44.59 59.07 4.37
CA THR A 29 44.91 58.62 5.75
C THR A 29 43.87 58.81 6.86
N GLY A 30 43.43 57.69 7.44
CA GLY A 30 42.74 57.64 8.73
C GLY A 30 42.52 56.19 9.18
N LEU A 31 43.32 55.70 10.12
CA LEU A 31 43.18 54.39 10.75
C LEU A 31 41.84 54.33 11.50
N GLN A 32 40.81 53.76 10.89
CA GLN A 32 39.59 53.34 11.58
C GLN A 32 39.61 51.83 11.77
N HIS A 33 39.74 51.40 13.03
CA HIS A 33 39.51 50.02 13.42
C HIS A 33 38.02 49.69 13.24
N PHE A 34 37.65 49.12 12.10
CA PHE A 34 36.35 48.49 11.92
C PHE A 34 36.33 47.19 12.74
N ARG A 35 35.70 47.22 13.92
CA ARG A 35 35.31 45.98 14.61
C ARG A 35 34.24 45.30 13.77
N LEU A 36 34.64 44.29 12.99
CA LEU A 36 33.71 43.32 12.41
C LEU A 36 33.06 42.56 13.57
N HIS A 37 31.82 42.93 13.91
CA HIS A 37 30.99 42.12 14.80
C HIS A 37 30.50 40.91 14.02
N TRP A 38 31.20 39.79 14.17
CA TRP A 38 30.69 38.48 13.75
C TRP A 38 29.53 38.11 14.68
N LYS A 39 28.29 38.47 14.30
CA LYS A 39 27.11 37.85 14.94
C LYS A 39 27.08 36.40 14.48
N CYS A 40 27.53 35.49 15.35
CA CYS A 40 27.22 34.07 15.21
C CYS A 40 25.70 33.93 15.28
N HIS A 41 25.03 33.87 14.12
CA HIS A 41 23.68 33.33 14.07
C HIS A 41 23.79 31.87 14.49
N ARG A 42 23.27 31.56 15.68
CA ARG A 42 23.03 30.20 16.14
C ARG A 42 22.08 29.58 15.12
N ARG A 43 22.61 28.95 14.08
CA ARG A 43 21.81 28.04 13.25
C ARG A 43 21.23 27.04 14.25
N SER A 44 19.91 27.01 14.38
CA SER A 44 19.27 25.84 14.95
C SER A 44 19.80 24.69 14.13
N TRP A 45 20.51 23.77 14.78
CA TRP A 45 20.70 22.47 14.20
C TRP A 45 19.30 21.88 14.22
N ASP A 46 18.55 22.12 13.15
CA ASP A 46 17.33 21.38 12.89
C ASP A 46 17.73 19.93 13.07
N SER A 47 17.14 19.31 14.08
CA SER A 47 17.33 17.91 14.40
C SER A 47 16.85 17.14 13.19
N ASN A 48 17.75 16.94 12.22
CA ASN A 48 17.47 16.13 11.06
C ASN A 48 17.09 14.76 11.64
N PRO A 49 15.82 14.33 11.52
CA PRO A 49 15.40 13.09 12.13
C PRO A 49 16.32 12.00 11.55
N ARG A 50 16.98 11.25 12.45
CA ARG A 50 17.77 10.08 12.03
C ARG A 50 16.88 9.27 11.09
N PRO A 51 17.35 8.89 9.88
CA PRO A 51 16.53 8.12 8.96
C PRO A 51 15.98 6.91 9.72
N ALA A 52 14.66 6.76 9.72
CA ALA A 52 14.01 5.65 10.38
C ALA A 52 14.62 4.35 9.84
N ALA A 53 15.08 3.47 10.72
CA ALA A 53 15.68 2.21 10.32
C ALA A 53 14.69 1.45 9.41
N GLN A 54 15.14 1.08 8.20
CA GLN A 54 14.30 0.39 7.22
C GLN A 54 13.81 -0.95 7.79
N VAL A 55 12.50 -1.19 7.73
CA VAL A 55 11.86 -2.44 8.16
C VAL A 55 11.57 -3.27 6.91
N GLN A 56 12.09 -4.49 6.85
CA GLN A 56 11.83 -5.42 5.74
C GLN A 56 10.58 -6.25 6.02
N GLN A 57 9.68 -6.37 5.04
CA GLN A 57 8.47 -7.19 5.19
C GLN A 57 8.69 -8.62 4.68
N VAL A 58 8.21 -9.60 5.44
CA VAL A 58 8.17 -11.01 5.07
C VAL A 58 6.75 -11.51 5.22
N LEU A 59 6.20 -12.07 4.15
CA LEU A 59 4.87 -12.68 4.15
C LEU A 59 4.98 -14.20 4.35
N ALA A 60 4.10 -14.77 5.16
CA ALA A 60 4.01 -16.21 5.37
C ALA A 60 2.56 -16.65 5.56
N LEU A 61 2.24 -17.88 5.18
CA LEU A 61 0.94 -18.49 5.42
C LEU A 61 0.93 -19.25 6.77
N PRO A 62 -0.23 -19.40 7.42
CA PRO A 62 -0.37 -20.31 8.56
C PRO A 62 0.09 -21.74 8.22
N GLY A 63 0.85 -22.37 9.11
CA GLY A 63 1.46 -23.69 8.93
C GLY A 63 2.69 -23.72 8.02
N SER A 64 3.07 -22.60 7.39
CA SER A 64 4.24 -22.55 6.50
C SER A 64 5.54 -22.25 7.26
N GLN A 65 6.67 -22.17 6.55
CA GLN A 65 7.96 -21.71 7.08
C GLN A 65 8.22 -20.26 6.66
N ALA A 66 8.42 -19.36 7.62
CA ALA A 66 8.91 -18.02 7.39
C ALA A 66 10.44 -17.95 7.49
N ARG A 67 11.07 -17.11 6.66
CA ARG A 67 12.53 -16.88 6.67
C ARG A 67 12.79 -15.41 6.97
N LEU A 68 13.38 -15.14 8.13
CA LEU A 68 13.65 -13.80 8.64
C LEU A 68 15.14 -13.47 8.38
N PRO A 69 15.45 -12.56 7.44
CA PRO A 69 16.82 -12.22 7.11
C PRO A 69 17.46 -11.32 8.18
N CYS A 70 18.76 -11.50 8.40
CA CYS A 70 19.57 -10.63 9.25
C CYS A 70 20.84 -10.22 8.52
N ASP A 71 21.16 -8.93 8.58
CA ASP A 71 22.40 -8.41 8.03
C ASP A 71 23.58 -8.76 8.94
N LEU A 72 24.27 -9.85 8.62
CA LEU A 72 25.56 -10.20 9.23
C LEU A 72 26.72 -9.33 8.70
N GLY A 73 26.42 -8.38 7.82
CA GLY A 73 27.26 -7.27 7.46
C GLY A 73 28.17 -7.45 6.26
N GLY A 74 27.94 -8.46 5.42
CA GLY A 74 28.80 -8.78 4.26
C GLY A 74 30.23 -9.24 4.63
N LEU A 75 30.57 -9.27 5.93
CA LEU A 75 31.94 -9.40 6.43
C LEU A 75 32.45 -10.84 6.54
N LEU A 76 31.57 -11.85 6.48
CA LEU A 76 31.98 -13.26 6.38
C LEU A 76 32.82 -13.53 5.10
N SER A 77 32.69 -12.66 4.09
CA SER A 77 33.30 -12.88 2.76
C SER A 77 34.55 -12.04 2.47
N ALA A 78 34.89 -11.02 3.28
CA ALA A 78 35.95 -10.07 2.89
C ALA A 78 36.88 -9.58 4.01
N SER A 79 36.58 -9.82 5.29
CA SER A 79 37.34 -9.20 6.41
C SER A 79 37.68 -10.10 7.59
N GLY A 80 37.13 -11.33 7.64
CA GLY A 80 37.32 -12.24 8.79
C GLY A 80 36.72 -11.75 10.11
N LEU A 81 35.94 -10.66 10.11
CA LEU A 81 35.28 -10.14 11.31
C LEU A 81 33.99 -10.91 11.59
N GLU A 82 34.09 -12.01 12.33
CA GLU A 82 32.94 -12.75 12.81
C GLU A 82 32.27 -12.04 14.01
N PRO A 83 30.94 -11.89 14.01
CA PRO A 83 30.21 -11.29 15.12
C PRO A 83 30.43 -12.05 16.43
N SER A 84 30.47 -11.33 17.56
CA SER A 84 30.55 -11.89 18.91
C SER A 84 29.17 -12.23 19.49
N LEU A 85 28.13 -11.54 19.03
CA LEU A 85 26.74 -11.78 19.44
C LEU A 85 25.81 -11.61 18.24
N ILE A 86 24.94 -12.60 18.03
CA ILE A 86 23.75 -12.48 17.19
C ILE A 86 22.55 -12.71 18.10
N SER A 87 21.56 -11.84 18.09
CA SER A 87 20.36 -12.00 18.91
C SER A 87 19.10 -11.58 18.18
N TRP A 88 18.02 -12.33 18.39
CA TRP A 88 16.70 -12.05 17.87
C TRP A 88 15.73 -11.76 19.00
N THR A 89 14.99 -10.67 18.88
CA THR A 89 13.91 -10.27 19.80
C THR A 89 12.62 -10.08 19.02
N HIS A 90 11.46 -10.29 19.67
CA HIS A 90 10.15 -10.00 19.09
C HIS A 90 9.53 -8.80 19.80
N GLY A 91 8.95 -7.89 19.03
CA GLY A 91 8.40 -6.63 19.51
C GLY A 91 9.40 -5.46 19.48
N PRO A 92 8.90 -4.24 19.76
CA PRO A 92 9.67 -3.00 19.61
C PRO A 92 10.70 -2.77 20.73
N SER A 93 10.62 -3.53 21.82
CA SER A 93 11.50 -3.32 22.99
C SER A 93 12.90 -3.85 22.75
N ALA A 94 13.89 -2.98 22.90
CA ALA A 94 15.30 -3.37 22.85
C ALA A 94 15.82 -4.06 24.10
N SER A 95 15.05 -4.06 25.20
CA SER A 95 15.40 -4.68 26.47
C SER A 95 14.77 -6.06 26.69
N ALA A 96 14.01 -6.57 25.71
CA ALA A 96 13.43 -7.91 25.79
C ALA A 96 14.53 -8.99 25.76
N GLU A 97 14.34 -10.07 26.52
CA GLU A 97 15.19 -11.26 26.45
C GLU A 97 15.17 -11.82 25.02
N PRO A 98 16.32 -12.21 24.45
CA PRO A 98 16.36 -12.73 23.10
C PRO A 98 15.64 -14.07 23.00
N LEU A 99 14.77 -14.21 22.01
CA LEU A 99 14.11 -15.47 21.70
C LEU A 99 15.11 -16.52 21.18
N TYR A 100 16.13 -16.02 20.47
CA TYR A 100 17.25 -16.78 19.92
C TYR A 100 18.53 -15.96 20.07
N SER A 101 19.62 -16.57 20.50
CA SER A 101 20.94 -15.92 20.56
C SER A 101 22.09 -16.87 20.22
N VAL A 102 23.15 -16.29 19.67
CA VAL A 102 24.45 -16.94 19.43
C VAL A 102 25.50 -16.10 20.12
N VAL A 103 26.18 -16.67 21.10
CA VAL A 103 27.30 -16.02 21.78
C VAL A 103 28.59 -16.73 21.37
N ARG A 104 29.46 -16.00 20.68
CA ARG A 104 30.72 -16.54 20.16
C ARG A 104 31.87 -16.14 21.07
N ALA A 105 32.54 -17.13 21.64
CA ALA A 105 33.81 -16.92 22.34
C ALA A 105 34.95 -16.65 21.35
N GLU A 106 36.05 -16.08 21.82
CA GLU A 106 37.25 -15.87 21.01
C GLU A 106 37.80 -17.20 20.49
N GLY A 107 38.24 -17.24 19.22
CA GLY A 107 38.74 -18.44 18.56
C GLY A 107 37.69 -19.50 18.17
N VAL A 108 36.41 -19.33 18.55
CA VAL A 108 35.31 -20.24 18.18
C VAL A 108 34.60 -19.71 16.94
N THR A 109 34.26 -20.61 16.00
CA THR A 109 33.48 -20.27 14.80
C THR A 109 32.01 -20.06 15.14
N LEU A 110 31.28 -19.29 14.34
CA LEU A 110 29.84 -19.09 14.57
C LEU A 110 29.00 -20.38 14.54
N VAL A 111 29.46 -21.41 13.83
CA VAL A 111 28.72 -22.70 13.74
C VAL A 111 28.86 -23.52 15.03
N GLN A 112 29.97 -23.36 15.74
CA GLN A 112 30.30 -24.08 16.98
C GLN A 112 29.98 -23.25 18.25
N ALA A 113 29.50 -22.02 18.08
CA ALA A 113 29.20 -21.12 19.18
C ALA A 113 28.05 -21.64 20.07
N ASP A 114 27.84 -20.99 21.22
CA ASP A 114 26.71 -21.33 22.10
C ASP A 114 25.41 -20.73 21.52
N HIS A 115 24.54 -21.63 21.02
CA HIS A 115 23.24 -21.29 20.44
C HIS A 115 22.14 -21.52 21.46
N ARG A 116 21.45 -20.45 21.87
CA ARG A 116 20.36 -20.52 22.85
C ARG A 116 19.05 -20.17 22.20
N VAL A 117 18.05 -20.99 22.45
CA VAL A 117 16.66 -20.77 22.01
C VAL A 117 15.78 -20.88 23.23
N THR A 118 14.88 -19.93 23.40
CA THR A 118 13.88 -19.99 24.48
C THR A 118 13.00 -21.24 24.33
N PRO A 119 12.59 -21.92 25.42
CA PRO A 119 11.88 -23.20 25.34
C PRO A 119 10.63 -23.17 24.47
N ALA A 120 9.88 -22.07 24.48
CA ALA A 120 8.67 -21.89 23.66
C ALA A 120 8.92 -21.92 22.15
N TRP A 121 10.17 -21.75 21.70
CA TRP A 121 10.54 -21.65 20.30
C TRP A 121 11.54 -22.72 19.86
N LYS A 122 12.00 -23.58 20.78
CA LYS A 122 13.06 -24.57 20.54
C LYS A 122 12.80 -25.48 19.34
N GLU A 123 11.55 -25.92 19.17
CA GLU A 123 11.15 -26.84 18.10
C GLU A 123 10.83 -26.12 16.77
N ARG A 124 10.67 -24.79 16.79
CA ARG A 124 10.20 -24.02 15.60
C ARG A 124 11.26 -23.09 15.01
N PHE A 125 12.26 -22.68 15.80
CA PHE A 125 13.33 -21.80 15.35
C PHE A 125 14.58 -22.56 14.93
N HIS A 126 15.04 -22.27 13.71
CA HIS A 126 16.29 -22.79 13.17
C HIS A 126 17.09 -21.65 12.53
N PHE A 127 18.27 -21.36 13.05
CA PHE A 127 19.14 -20.33 12.50
C PHE A 127 20.18 -20.91 11.55
N SER A 128 20.31 -20.31 10.36
CA SER A 128 21.36 -20.62 9.40
C SER A 128 22.42 -19.51 9.44
N VAL A 129 23.57 -19.84 10.03
CA VAL A 129 24.74 -18.94 10.11
C VAL A 129 25.20 -18.51 8.72
N SER A 130 25.35 -19.46 7.79
CA SER A 130 25.83 -19.20 6.43
C SER A 130 24.91 -18.28 5.62
N ARG A 131 23.61 -18.28 5.91
CA ARG A 131 22.61 -17.43 5.24
C ARG A 131 22.20 -16.21 6.07
N GLY A 132 22.70 -16.07 7.30
CA GLY A 132 22.24 -15.04 8.24
C GLY A 132 20.71 -15.01 8.39
N THR A 133 20.06 -16.17 8.43
CA THR A 133 18.59 -16.26 8.35
C THR A 133 18.03 -17.08 9.52
N LEU A 134 17.06 -16.53 10.24
CA LEU A 134 16.26 -17.27 11.23
C LEU A 134 15.01 -17.82 10.54
N SER A 135 14.86 -19.14 10.56
CA SER A 135 13.68 -19.82 10.01
C SER A 135 12.70 -20.14 11.13
N LEU A 136 11.43 -19.81 10.92
CA LEU A 136 10.31 -20.14 11.80
C LEU A 136 9.39 -21.12 11.09
N THR A 137 9.27 -22.35 11.59
CA THR A 137 8.34 -23.36 11.08
C THR A 137 6.98 -23.30 11.79
N ASP A 138 5.95 -23.88 11.18
CA ASP A 138 4.59 -23.91 11.71
C ASP A 138 4.11 -22.51 12.15
N VAL A 139 4.16 -21.58 11.19
CA VAL A 139 3.80 -20.18 11.42
C VAL A 139 2.32 -20.09 11.84
N SER A 140 2.04 -19.34 12.90
CA SER A 140 0.69 -19.06 13.39
C SER A 140 0.40 -17.55 13.35
N PRO A 141 -0.87 -17.12 13.34
CA PRO A 141 -1.22 -15.69 13.37
C PRO A 141 -0.62 -14.92 14.56
N ARG A 142 -0.30 -15.61 15.67
CA ARG A 142 0.29 -15.03 16.89
C ARG A 142 1.77 -14.71 16.73
N ASP A 143 2.44 -15.30 15.75
CA ASP A 143 3.85 -15.04 15.45
C ASP A 143 4.04 -13.72 14.69
N ALA A 144 2.96 -13.13 14.16
CA ALA A 144 3.03 -11.86 13.45
C ALA A 144 3.65 -10.75 14.30
N GLY A 145 4.38 -9.85 13.65
CA GLY A 145 4.98 -8.68 14.32
C GLY A 145 6.41 -8.44 13.90
N ILE A 146 7.07 -7.52 14.61
CA ILE A 146 8.42 -7.07 14.30
C ILE A 146 9.42 -7.96 15.04
N TYR A 147 10.29 -8.60 14.26
CA TYR A 147 11.48 -9.28 14.73
C TYR A 147 12.70 -8.38 14.54
N VAL A 148 13.51 -8.26 15.58
CA VAL A 148 14.71 -7.42 15.57
C VAL A 148 15.93 -8.30 15.73
N CYS A 149 16.77 -8.35 14.70
CA CYS A 149 18.08 -8.97 14.75
C CYS A 149 19.13 -7.92 15.16
N ARG A 150 19.90 -8.20 16.21
CA ARG A 150 21.07 -7.41 16.61
C ARG A 150 22.32 -8.23 16.42
N VAL A 151 23.29 -7.67 15.71
CA VAL A 151 24.58 -8.27 15.44
C VAL A 151 25.65 -7.36 16.02
N ARG A 152 26.37 -7.85 17.03
CA ARG A 152 27.49 -7.14 17.66
C ARG A 152 28.79 -7.77 17.23
N PHE A 153 29.77 -6.92 16.94
CA PHE A 153 31.15 -7.31 16.63
C PHE A 153 32.04 -6.90 17.80
N GLN A 154 33.16 -7.60 18.00
CA GLN A 154 34.06 -7.32 19.14
C GLN A 154 34.62 -5.89 19.13
N HIS A 155 34.91 -5.33 17.95
CA HIS A 155 35.58 -4.04 17.78
C HIS A 155 34.81 -3.07 16.87
N ALA A 156 33.54 -3.35 16.56
CA ALA A 156 32.75 -2.54 15.65
C ALA A 156 31.32 -2.31 16.16
N THR A 157 30.66 -1.34 15.53
CA THR A 157 29.30 -0.91 15.85
C THR A 157 28.30 -2.06 15.70
N GLU A 158 27.31 -2.10 16.60
CA GLU A 158 26.18 -3.01 16.50
C GLU A 158 25.33 -2.70 15.26
N ARG A 159 25.01 -3.75 14.48
CA ARG A 159 24.07 -3.68 13.37
C ARG A 159 22.71 -4.18 13.82
N THR A 160 21.65 -3.53 13.34
CA THR A 160 20.28 -3.90 13.68
C THR A 160 19.46 -4.05 12.40
N SER A 161 18.90 -5.24 12.16
CA SER A 161 17.92 -5.50 11.11
C SER A 161 16.53 -5.62 11.73
N ARG A 162 15.52 -5.01 11.11
CA ARG A 162 14.12 -5.11 11.52
C ARG A 162 13.33 -5.82 10.43
N VAL A 163 12.65 -6.89 10.80
CA VAL A 163 11.82 -7.69 9.90
C VAL A 163 10.40 -7.72 10.44
N GLU A 164 9.43 -7.26 9.66
CA GLU A 164 8.01 -7.39 9.96
C GLU A 164 7.48 -8.69 9.34
N LEU A 165 7.13 -9.66 10.19
CA LEU A 165 6.45 -10.87 9.77
C LEU A 165 4.94 -10.60 9.66
N ILE A 166 4.43 -10.68 8.44
CA ILE A 166 3.01 -10.57 8.13
C ILE A 166 2.48 -11.98 7.86
N VAL A 167 1.65 -12.47 8.77
CA VAL A 167 0.95 -13.74 8.57
C VAL A 167 -0.30 -13.48 7.75
N VAL A 168 -0.34 -14.07 6.56
CA VAL A 168 -1.38 -13.81 5.56
C VAL A 168 -2.64 -14.61 5.89
N GLU A 169 -3.77 -13.92 5.98
CA GLU A 169 -5.09 -14.51 6.13
C GLU A 169 -5.88 -14.31 4.83
N ARG A 170 -6.52 -15.37 4.32
CA ARG A 170 -7.30 -15.27 3.08
C ARG A 170 -8.52 -14.37 3.27
N PRO A 171 -8.83 -13.49 2.30
CA PRO A 171 -10.06 -12.71 2.33
C PRO A 171 -11.26 -13.63 2.08
N GLY A 172 -12.43 -13.24 2.60
CA GLY A 172 -13.69 -13.90 2.30
C GLY A 172 -14.10 -13.78 0.83
N ILE A 173 -15.11 -14.56 0.43
CA ILE A 173 -15.70 -14.44 -0.90
C ILE A 173 -16.48 -13.12 -0.96
N PRO A 174 -16.29 -12.29 -2.01
CA PRO A 174 -17.03 -11.03 -2.12
C PRO A 174 -18.54 -11.23 -2.19
N VAL A 175 -19.29 -10.38 -1.49
CA VAL A 175 -20.76 -10.33 -1.56
C VAL A 175 -21.15 -9.08 -2.35
N LEU A 176 -21.98 -9.27 -3.38
CA LEU A 176 -22.44 -8.18 -4.24
C LEU A 176 -23.87 -7.81 -3.89
N ASN A 177 -24.10 -6.55 -3.54
CA ASN A 177 -25.40 -5.99 -3.19
C ASN A 177 -25.74 -4.81 -4.09
N PHE A 178 -26.97 -4.74 -4.59
CA PHE A 178 -27.44 -3.53 -5.29
C PHE A 178 -27.61 -2.38 -4.30
N ASP A 179 -27.28 -1.16 -4.73
CA ASP A 179 -27.65 0.03 -3.96
C ASP A 179 -29.18 0.09 -3.85
N PRO A 180 -29.77 0.17 -2.64
CA PRO A 180 -31.21 0.33 -2.45
C PRO A 180 -31.78 1.54 -3.18
N GLU A 181 -30.97 2.58 -3.41
CA GLU A 181 -31.36 3.77 -4.17
C GLU A 181 -31.30 3.58 -5.69
N THR A 182 -30.82 2.42 -6.18
CA THR A 182 -30.82 2.11 -7.62
C THR A 182 -32.27 2.06 -8.13
N PRO A 183 -32.67 2.96 -9.05
CA PRO A 183 -34.04 3.02 -9.54
C PRO A 183 -34.42 1.72 -10.27
N GLY A 184 -35.39 0.98 -9.71
CA GLY A 184 -35.83 -0.31 -10.24
C GLY A 184 -35.23 -1.53 -9.54
N GLY A 185 -34.30 -1.34 -8.57
CA GLY A 185 -33.70 -2.43 -7.80
C GLY A 185 -32.93 -3.40 -8.69
N ASP A 186 -33.37 -4.66 -8.70
CA ASP A 186 -32.88 -5.75 -9.55
C ASP A 186 -33.30 -5.62 -11.03
N ARG A 187 -34.27 -4.74 -11.33
CA ARG A 187 -34.81 -4.53 -12.69
C ARG A 187 -33.99 -3.47 -13.44
N LEU A 188 -32.95 -3.92 -14.14
CA LEU A 188 -32.04 -3.06 -14.89
C LEU A 188 -32.67 -2.55 -16.18
N ARG A 189 -32.56 -1.25 -16.47
CA ARG A 189 -33.09 -0.63 -17.70
C ARG A 189 -32.05 0.19 -18.42
N GLU A 190 -32.17 0.27 -19.74
CA GLU A 190 -31.31 1.11 -20.57
C GLU A 190 -31.40 2.58 -20.14
N GLY A 191 -30.27 3.30 -20.18
CA GLY A 191 -30.15 4.71 -19.80
C GLY A 191 -30.20 4.98 -18.30
N LYS A 192 -30.48 3.98 -17.45
CA LYS A 192 -30.47 4.13 -15.99
C LYS A 192 -29.07 3.92 -15.41
N ARG A 193 -28.85 4.53 -14.25
CA ARG A 193 -27.64 4.33 -13.43
C ARG A 193 -27.77 3.02 -12.66
N LEU A 194 -26.71 2.22 -12.66
CA LEU A 194 -26.55 1.05 -11.80
C LEU A 194 -25.43 1.31 -10.81
N ARG A 195 -25.66 1.04 -9.53
CA ARG A 195 -24.64 1.08 -8.48
C ARG A 195 -24.66 -0.21 -7.67
N VAL A 196 -23.48 -0.83 -7.51
CA VAL A 196 -23.31 -2.12 -6.85
C VAL A 196 -22.23 -2.01 -5.78
N LEU A 197 -22.57 -2.46 -4.58
CA LEU A 197 -21.67 -2.61 -3.45
C LEU A 197 -21.00 -3.98 -3.50
N CYS A 198 -19.69 -4.00 -3.27
CA CYS A 198 -18.94 -5.21 -2.98
C CYS A 198 -18.46 -5.16 -1.53
N GLU A 199 -18.81 -6.19 -0.75
CA GLU A 199 -18.39 -6.36 0.64
C GLU A 199 -17.54 -7.62 0.79
N VAL A 200 -16.39 -7.50 1.46
CA VAL A 200 -15.48 -8.61 1.73
C VAL A 200 -15.12 -8.61 3.20
N VAL A 201 -15.35 -9.74 3.86
CA VAL A 201 -15.03 -9.92 5.28
C VAL A 201 -13.60 -10.45 5.43
N GLY A 202 -12.84 -9.85 6.34
CA GLY A 202 -11.52 -10.34 6.74
C GLY A 202 -10.44 -10.17 5.67
N GLY A 203 -9.38 -10.96 5.83
CA GLY A 203 -8.16 -10.87 5.03
C GLY A 203 -7.07 -10.04 5.72
N LYS A 204 -5.86 -10.58 5.75
CA LYS A 204 -4.67 -9.93 6.32
C LYS A 204 -3.50 -10.11 5.35
N PRO A 205 -2.82 -9.05 4.88
CA PRO A 205 -3.22 -7.66 4.95
C PRO A 205 -4.65 -7.41 4.46
N ARG A 206 -5.18 -6.24 4.78
CA ARG A 206 -6.52 -5.84 4.36
C ARG A 206 -6.63 -5.90 2.82
N PRO A 207 -7.67 -6.53 2.25
CA PRO A 207 -7.78 -6.69 0.81
C PRO A 207 -8.04 -5.36 0.10
N SER A 208 -7.52 -5.27 -1.12
CA SER A 208 -7.93 -4.30 -2.13
C SER A 208 -9.03 -4.91 -3.01
N LEU A 209 -10.07 -4.13 -3.30
CA LEU A 209 -11.17 -4.56 -4.16
C LEU A 209 -10.99 -3.97 -5.55
N ARG A 210 -11.08 -4.81 -6.57
CA ARG A 210 -10.93 -4.43 -7.98
C ARG A 210 -12.18 -4.81 -8.74
N TRP A 211 -12.65 -3.90 -9.57
CA TRP A 211 -13.83 -4.11 -10.41
C TRP A 211 -13.43 -4.35 -11.86
N SER A 212 -14.17 -5.24 -12.52
CA SER A 212 -14.05 -5.44 -13.96
C SER A 212 -15.41 -5.75 -14.59
N LEU A 213 -15.57 -5.34 -15.84
CA LEU A 213 -16.75 -5.62 -16.65
C LEU A 213 -16.36 -6.51 -17.83
N SER A 214 -17.01 -7.65 -17.98
CA SER A 214 -16.86 -8.50 -19.16
C SER A 214 -18.13 -8.42 -20.00
N LEU A 215 -18.06 -7.81 -21.18
CA LEU A 215 -19.18 -7.77 -22.11
C LEU A 215 -19.47 -9.16 -22.68
N SER A 216 -20.72 -9.43 -23.05
CA SER A 216 -21.08 -10.68 -23.72
C SER A 216 -20.35 -10.80 -25.06
N GLY A 217 -19.60 -11.88 -25.25
CA GLY A 217 -18.73 -12.08 -26.42
C GLY A 217 -17.43 -11.26 -26.41
N GLY A 218 -17.17 -10.48 -25.36
CA GLY A 218 -15.90 -9.79 -25.15
C GLY A 218 -14.78 -10.76 -24.78
N LEU A 219 -13.60 -10.59 -25.39
CA LEU A 219 -12.45 -11.47 -25.16
C LEU A 219 -11.72 -11.19 -23.84
N GLN A 220 -11.84 -9.98 -23.27
CA GLN A 220 -11.14 -9.57 -22.06
C GLN A 220 -12.02 -8.73 -21.12
N PRO A 221 -11.92 -8.92 -19.79
CA PRO A 221 -12.53 -8.02 -18.81
C PRO A 221 -11.90 -6.63 -18.88
N THR A 222 -12.73 -5.59 -18.95
CA THR A 222 -12.27 -4.21 -18.84
C THR A 222 -12.25 -3.78 -17.38
N PRO A 223 -11.11 -3.29 -16.85
CA PRO A 223 -11.06 -2.71 -15.50
C PRO A 223 -12.07 -1.57 -15.36
N LEU A 224 -12.69 -1.47 -14.19
CA LEU A 224 -13.54 -0.36 -13.81
C LEU A 224 -12.92 0.34 -12.59
N GLU A 225 -12.88 1.67 -12.64
CA GLU A 225 -12.52 2.47 -11.48
C GLU A 225 -13.60 2.35 -10.41
N ALA A 226 -13.18 2.18 -9.16
CA ALA A 226 -14.09 2.21 -8.02
C ALA A 226 -14.62 3.64 -7.87
N THR A 227 -15.94 3.79 -7.74
CA THR A 227 -16.55 5.11 -7.60
C THR A 227 -16.45 5.66 -6.18
N GLU A 228 -16.36 4.78 -5.19
CA GLU A 228 -16.09 5.14 -3.80
C GLU A 228 -15.13 4.11 -3.17
N GLY A 229 -14.12 4.64 -2.47
CA GLY A 229 -12.94 3.92 -2.03
C GLY A 229 -13.19 2.74 -1.10
N SER A 230 -12.19 1.87 -1.02
CA SER A 230 -12.12 0.70 -0.13
C SER A 230 -12.23 1.13 1.35
N SER A 231 -13.43 1.43 1.81
CA SER A 231 -13.65 1.97 3.16
C SER A 231 -13.57 0.85 4.18
N ASP A 232 -12.83 1.10 5.26
CA ASP A 232 -12.68 0.19 6.38
C ASP A 232 -13.81 0.41 7.35
N GLY A 233 -14.74 -0.54 7.39
CA GLY A 233 -15.65 -0.59 8.52
C GLY A 233 -14.89 -1.13 9.73
N ARG A 234 -15.15 -0.58 10.91
CA ARG A 234 -14.59 -1.11 12.18
C ARG A 234 -14.98 -2.56 12.45
N ASP A 235 -15.89 -3.10 11.65
CA ASP A 235 -16.38 -4.47 11.63
C ASP A 235 -15.43 -5.44 10.89
N GLY A 236 -14.29 -4.99 10.36
CA GLY A 236 -13.36 -5.84 9.60
C GLY A 236 -13.88 -6.17 8.20
N VAL A 237 -14.82 -5.36 7.69
CA VAL A 237 -15.40 -5.50 6.35
C VAL A 237 -14.83 -4.42 5.44
N THR A 238 -14.31 -4.89 4.30
CA THR A 238 -13.82 -4.04 3.22
C THR A 238 -14.91 -3.83 2.19
N ARG A 239 -15.19 -2.56 1.87
CA ARG A 239 -16.31 -2.16 1.00
C ARG A 239 -15.86 -1.32 -0.18
N SER A 240 -16.36 -1.59 -1.37
CA SER A 240 -16.13 -0.77 -2.56
C SER A 240 -17.37 -0.70 -3.44
N TRP A 241 -17.58 0.44 -4.08
CA TRP A 241 -18.70 0.65 -5.02
C TRP A 241 -18.21 0.68 -6.47
N ALA A 242 -19.01 0.10 -7.35
CA ALA A 242 -18.93 0.31 -8.79
C ALA A 242 -20.23 0.95 -9.30
N THR A 243 -20.08 1.99 -10.13
CA THR A 243 -21.21 2.68 -10.74
C THR A 243 -21.09 2.65 -12.26
N LEU A 244 -22.16 2.23 -12.94
CA LEU A 244 -22.35 2.42 -14.37
C LEU A 244 -23.41 3.50 -14.56
N ASP A 245 -23.01 4.71 -14.94
CA ASP A 245 -23.91 5.87 -14.99
C ASP A 245 -25.05 5.74 -15.98
N LYS A 246 -24.80 5.12 -17.13
CA LYS A 246 -25.79 4.89 -18.18
C LYS A 246 -25.66 3.47 -18.70
N LEU A 247 -26.56 2.60 -18.28
CA LEU A 247 -26.69 1.27 -18.85
C LEU A 247 -27.03 1.34 -20.34
N GLN A 248 -26.47 0.44 -21.12
CA GLN A 248 -26.58 0.39 -22.57
C GLN A 248 -27.03 -1.00 -22.97
N ARG A 249 -27.66 -1.17 -24.14
CA ARG A 249 -28.13 -2.49 -24.58
C ARG A 249 -27.04 -3.56 -24.61
N TRP A 250 -25.82 -3.18 -24.99
CA TRP A 250 -24.67 -4.09 -25.03
C TRP A 250 -24.16 -4.52 -23.64
N HIS A 251 -24.65 -3.91 -22.55
CA HIS A 251 -24.40 -4.40 -21.19
C HIS A 251 -25.31 -5.58 -20.82
N HIS A 252 -26.32 -5.93 -21.63
CA HIS A 252 -27.12 -7.13 -21.40
C HIS A 252 -26.23 -8.39 -21.49
N GLU A 253 -26.40 -9.32 -20.55
CA GLU A 253 -25.52 -10.50 -20.34
C GLU A 253 -24.06 -10.16 -19.98
N ALA A 254 -23.70 -8.89 -19.81
CA ALA A 254 -22.38 -8.53 -19.31
C ALA A 254 -22.22 -8.98 -17.85
N ARG A 255 -20.98 -9.23 -17.45
CA ARG A 255 -20.61 -9.70 -16.12
C ARG A 255 -19.82 -8.64 -15.39
N LEU A 256 -20.41 -8.05 -14.36
CA LEU A 256 -19.73 -7.13 -13.44
C LEU A 256 -19.09 -7.96 -12.31
N THR A 257 -17.77 -7.88 -12.17
CA THR A 257 -17.01 -8.73 -11.24
C THR A 257 -16.26 -7.87 -10.23
N CYS A 258 -16.37 -8.23 -8.95
CA CYS A 258 -15.51 -7.72 -7.89
C CYS A 258 -14.51 -8.80 -7.49
N GLN A 259 -13.23 -8.45 -7.44
CA GLN A 259 -12.15 -9.34 -7.02
C GLN A 259 -11.44 -8.77 -5.79
N ALA A 260 -11.20 -9.61 -4.78
CA ALA A 260 -10.51 -9.24 -3.56
C ALA A 260 -9.06 -9.74 -3.56
N PHE A 261 -8.10 -8.83 -3.54
CA PHE A 261 -6.67 -9.13 -3.55
C PHE A 261 -6.00 -8.63 -2.28
N ASN A 262 -5.28 -9.48 -1.55
CA ASN A 262 -4.50 -9.07 -0.39
C ASN A 262 -3.04 -9.55 -0.36
N SER A 263 -2.70 -10.61 -1.09
CA SER A 263 -1.35 -11.14 -1.17
C SER A 263 -1.21 -12.06 -2.38
N GLU A 264 -0.02 -12.12 -2.97
CA GLU A 264 0.33 -13.07 -4.03
C GLU A 264 0.42 -14.51 -3.53
N LEU A 265 0.55 -14.71 -2.22
CA LEU A 265 0.62 -16.06 -1.62
C LEU A 265 -0.72 -16.80 -1.62
N VAL A 266 -1.83 -16.10 -1.88
CA VAL A 266 -3.18 -16.67 -1.84
C VAL A 266 -3.98 -16.30 -3.08
N ALA A 267 -4.88 -17.21 -3.48
CA ALA A 267 -5.82 -16.91 -4.54
C ALA A 267 -6.74 -15.74 -4.15
N SER A 268 -7.02 -14.87 -5.10
CA SER A 268 -7.91 -13.72 -4.93
C SER A 268 -9.35 -14.13 -5.26
N PRO A 269 -10.24 -14.29 -4.27
CA PRO A 269 -11.62 -14.67 -4.52
C PRO A 269 -12.36 -13.55 -5.26
N SER A 270 -13.33 -13.94 -6.06
CA SER A 270 -14.15 -13.00 -6.84
C SER A 270 -15.61 -13.44 -6.86
N SER A 271 -16.48 -12.45 -7.02
CA SER A 271 -17.90 -12.66 -7.26
C SER A 271 -18.35 -11.82 -8.44
N SER A 272 -19.32 -12.34 -9.17
CA SER A 272 -19.78 -11.77 -10.43
C SER A 272 -21.29 -11.67 -10.48
N LEU A 273 -21.77 -10.51 -10.87
CA LEU A 273 -23.17 -10.23 -11.18
C LEU A 273 -23.37 -10.25 -12.70
N ARG A 274 -24.32 -11.05 -13.18
CA ARG A 274 -24.74 -11.03 -14.59
C ARG A 274 -25.84 -10.00 -14.77
N LEU A 275 -25.65 -9.04 -15.66
CA LEU A 275 -26.58 -7.94 -15.89
C LEU A 275 -27.72 -8.38 -16.81
N GLN A 276 -28.95 -8.36 -16.29
CA GLN A 276 -30.17 -8.67 -17.03
C GLN A 276 -30.98 -7.39 -17.28
N LEU A 277 -30.76 -6.77 -18.44
CA LEU A 277 -31.54 -5.59 -18.84
C LEU A 277 -32.94 -6.01 -19.29
N GLU A 278 -33.96 -5.37 -18.73
CA GLU A 278 -35.34 -5.48 -19.19
C GLU A 278 -35.50 -4.84 -20.56
N ARG A 279 -36.21 -5.54 -21.46
CA ARG A 279 -36.75 -4.90 -22.66
C ARG A 279 -37.94 -4.04 -22.26
N GLU A 280 -37.90 -2.74 -22.57
CA GLU A 280 -39.13 -1.96 -22.56
C GLU A 280 -40.08 -2.54 -23.61
N SER A 281 -41.24 -3.01 -23.16
CA SER A 281 -42.30 -3.47 -24.05
C SER A 281 -42.83 -2.27 -24.85
N PHE A 282 -42.97 -2.43 -26.18
CA PHE A 282 -43.51 -1.40 -27.10
C PHE A 282 -44.86 -0.79 -26.65
N TYR A 283 -45.64 -1.50 -25.83
CA TYR A 283 -46.90 -1.03 -25.27
C TYR A 283 -46.76 0.20 -24.35
N GLY A 284 -45.60 0.39 -23.69
CA GLY A 284 -45.33 1.55 -22.84
C GLY A 284 -45.13 2.84 -23.63
N LEU A 285 -44.41 2.76 -24.76
CA LEU A 285 -44.20 3.89 -25.68
C LEU A 285 -45.50 4.37 -26.31
N ARG A 286 -46.41 3.45 -26.66
CA ARG A 286 -47.72 3.80 -27.22
C ARG A 286 -48.57 4.59 -26.22
N SER A 287 -48.56 4.19 -24.95
CA SER A 287 -49.28 4.91 -23.88
C SER A 287 -48.72 6.30 -23.57
N GLN A 288 -47.42 6.52 -23.80
CA GLN A 288 -46.76 7.82 -23.63
C GLN A 288 -47.00 8.72 -24.85
N LEU A 289 -46.93 8.17 -26.07
CA LEU A 289 -47.23 8.88 -27.32
C LEU A 289 -48.69 9.31 -27.42
N GLU A 290 -49.65 8.46 -27.01
CA GLU A 290 -51.08 8.79 -27.00
C GLU A 290 -51.44 9.92 -26.00
N LYS A 291 -50.61 10.17 -24.98
CA LYS A 291 -50.79 11.30 -24.06
C LYS A 291 -50.24 12.62 -24.59
N THR A 292 -49.35 12.59 -25.58
CA THR A 292 -48.69 13.78 -26.14
C THR A 292 -49.33 14.32 -27.42
N VAL A 293 -50.28 13.61 -28.03
CA VAL A 293 -51.00 14.12 -29.22
C VAL A 293 -52.27 14.85 -28.76
N PRO A 294 -52.39 16.18 -28.95
CA PRO A 294 -53.65 16.87 -28.73
C PRO A 294 -54.70 16.32 -29.70
N LYS A 295 -55.86 15.90 -29.16
CA LYS A 295 -57.02 15.51 -29.97
C LYS A 295 -57.52 16.73 -30.74
N VAL A 296 -57.14 16.84 -32.01
CA VAL A 296 -57.76 17.80 -32.93
C VAL A 296 -59.11 17.22 -33.34
N TYR A 297 -60.19 17.77 -32.78
CA TYR A 297 -61.54 17.50 -33.26
C TYR A 297 -61.75 18.26 -34.57
N LEU A 298 -61.90 17.53 -35.68
CA LEU A 298 -62.37 18.10 -36.93
C LEU A 298 -63.88 18.34 -36.82
N GLU A 299 -64.29 19.60 -36.72
CA GLU A 299 -65.69 19.99 -36.88
C GLU A 299 -66.15 19.69 -38.31
N ARG A 300 -67.32 19.04 -38.42
CA ARG A 300 -67.93 18.68 -39.71
C ARG A 300 -68.43 19.94 -40.42
N PRO A 301 -68.28 20.06 -41.75
CA PRO A 301 -68.89 21.15 -42.48
C PRO A 301 -70.42 21.00 -42.54
N PHE A 302 -71.12 22.10 -42.28
CA PHE A 302 -72.57 22.24 -42.48
C PHE A 302 -72.92 22.03 -43.96
N SER A 303 -73.81 21.09 -44.25
CA SER A 303 -74.44 20.90 -45.56
C SER A 303 -75.59 21.90 -45.73
N TYR A 304 -75.54 22.71 -46.78
CA TYR A 304 -76.67 23.50 -47.27
C TYR A 304 -77.65 22.59 -48.07
N SER A 305 -78.93 22.66 -47.71
CA SER A 305 -80.09 22.38 -48.57
C SER A 305 -81.03 23.58 -48.39
N SER A 306 -81.79 24.10 -49.35
CA SER A 306 -82.36 23.51 -50.55
C SER A 306 -82.92 24.64 -51.42
N VAL A 307 -83.02 24.36 -52.72
CA VAL A 307 -83.74 25.11 -53.75
C VAL A 307 -85.25 25.07 -53.48
N LEU A 308 -85.92 26.22 -53.62
CA LEU A 308 -87.21 26.43 -54.28
C LEU A 308 -87.32 27.91 -54.69
#